data_AF-A0A3D2XM70-F1
#
_entry.id   AF-A0A3D2XM70-F1
#
_cell.length_a   1.000
_cell.length_b   1.000
_cell.length_c   1.000
_cell.angle_alpha   90.00
_cell.angle_beta   90.00
_cell.angle_gamma   90.00
#
_symmetry.space_group_name_H-M   'P 1'
#
loop_
_entity.id
_entity.type
_entity.pdbx_description
1 polymer ?
#
loop_
_entity_poly.entity_id
_entity_poly.type
_entity_poly.pdbx_seq_one_letter_code
_entity_poly.pdbx_strand_id
1 'polypeptide(L)'
;MIASWSSPLENISISLDINQFSLKRFVTFFCLFLLSFNFLFAQGTATCGSTIYDSGGLNGNYSVNELITTTVFPNNPDEKVRFEFIYFETEDTFDTLTVYNGDTTASAIFGVFSGNLISPSITSTHPTGALTFVFESDTSVNYGGYEILVSCQQISEGQYVSVDQS
;
A
#
# COMPACT_ATOMS: atom_id res chain seq x y z
N MET A 1 19.52 51.99 22.36
CA MET A 1 19.82 52.27 20.95
C MET A 1 19.56 51.01 20.16
N ILE A 2 18.90 51.20 19.03
CA ILE A 2 18.43 50.16 18.10
C ILE A 2 19.65 49.46 17.48
N ALA A 3 19.60 48.14 17.34
CA ALA A 3 20.16 47.46 16.18
C ALA A 3 19.53 46.05 16.05
N SER A 4 18.50 45.95 15.22
CA SER A 4 18.12 44.73 14.51
C SER A 4 19.03 44.56 13.30
N TRP A 5 19.69 43.41 13.10
CA TRP A 5 20.22 42.93 11.80
C TRP A 5 20.35 41.40 11.91
N SER A 6 19.48 40.63 11.25
CA SER A 6 19.61 39.99 9.92
C SER A 6 20.64 38.84 9.87
N SER A 7 20.14 37.64 9.59
CA SER A 7 20.88 36.39 9.39
C SER A 7 22.05 36.48 8.41
N PRO A 8 23.05 35.60 8.58
CA PRO A 8 23.45 34.77 7.46
C PRO A 8 23.52 33.29 7.87
N LEU A 9 23.28 32.42 6.89
CA LEU A 9 23.50 30.98 6.97
C LEU A 9 24.96 30.72 7.38
N GLU A 10 25.21 30.37 8.64
CA GLU A 10 26.44 29.69 9.02
C GLU A 10 26.14 28.21 9.22
N ASN A 11 26.84 27.38 8.44
CA ASN A 11 26.88 25.94 8.60
C ASN A 11 27.16 25.60 10.08
N ILE A 12 26.18 25.02 10.77
CA ILE A 12 26.40 24.43 12.08
C ILE A 12 27.30 23.21 11.86
N SER A 13 28.61 23.45 12.02
CA SER A 13 29.60 22.39 12.13
C SER A 13 29.44 21.78 13.51
N ILE A 14 28.64 20.71 13.63
CA ILE A 14 28.62 19.90 14.85
C ILE A 14 29.94 19.13 14.87
N SER A 15 30.93 19.67 15.58
CA SER A 15 32.16 18.93 15.85
C SER A 15 31.83 17.82 16.84
N LEU A 16 31.68 16.59 16.34
CA LEU A 16 31.58 15.40 17.18
C LEU A 16 32.96 15.17 17.79
N ASP A 17 33.15 15.63 19.02
CA ASP A 17 34.35 15.32 19.79
C ASP A 17 34.35 13.83 20.16
N ILE A 18 35.01 13.02 19.32
CA ILE A 18 35.18 11.58 19.49
C ILE A 18 35.87 11.21 20.81
N ASN A 19 36.51 12.16 21.50
CA ASN A 19 37.22 11.90 22.74
C ASN A 19 36.36 12.04 24.01
N GLN A 20 35.09 12.45 23.89
CA GLN A 20 34.16 12.54 25.04
C GLN A 20 33.19 11.33 25.15
N PHE A 21 33.29 10.36 24.24
CA PHE A 21 32.37 9.22 24.21
C PHE A 21 32.90 8.03 25.00
N SER A 22 32.64 8.02 26.31
CA SER A 22 32.79 6.82 27.13
C SER A 22 31.92 5.69 26.58
N LEU A 23 32.49 4.48 26.44
CA LEU A 23 31.82 3.26 25.94
C LEU A 23 30.45 2.97 26.58
N LYS A 24 30.20 3.46 27.79
CA LYS A 24 28.91 3.29 28.49
C LYS A 24 27.75 4.08 27.88
N ARG A 25 28.01 5.14 27.11
CA ARG A 25 26.96 5.95 26.46
C ARG A 25 26.65 5.50 25.02
N PHE A 26 27.55 4.76 24.38
CA PHE A 26 27.35 4.29 23.00
C PHE A 26 26.37 3.11 22.93
N VAL A 27 26.42 2.18 23.88
CA VAL A 27 25.54 1.01 23.92
C VAL A 27 24.08 1.39 24.24
N THR A 28 23.88 2.37 25.14
CA THR A 28 22.54 2.85 25.49
C THR A 28 21.90 3.65 24.35
N PHE A 29 22.69 4.38 23.56
CA PHE A 29 22.20 5.12 22.40
C PHE A 29 21.88 4.19 21.22
N PHE A 30 22.67 3.13 21.01
CA PHE A 30 22.46 2.14 19.94
C PHE A 30 21.24 1.25 20.21
N CYS A 31 20.94 0.94 21.48
CA CYS A 31 19.78 0.10 21.85
C CYS A 31 18.44 0.85 21.79
N LEU A 32 18.41 2.14 22.17
CA LEU A 32 17.22 2.99 22.06
C LEU A 32 16.91 3.40 20.62
N PHE A 33 17.91 3.46 19.73
CA PHE A 33 17.71 3.77 18.31
C PHE A 33 17.19 2.56 17.51
N LEU A 34 17.51 1.32 17.92
CA LEU A 34 16.99 0.11 17.26
C LEU A 34 15.56 -0.27 17.69
N LEU A 35 15.12 0.18 18.87
CA LEU A 35 13.73 -0.01 19.32
C LEU A 35 12.75 0.97 18.66
N SER A 36 13.21 2.12 18.15
CA SER A 36 12.40 3.05 17.37
C SER A 36 12.50 2.82 15.85
N PHE A 37 13.50 2.08 15.37
CA PHE A 37 13.65 1.78 13.93
C PHE A 37 12.73 0.65 13.44
N ASN A 38 12.15 -0.15 14.34
CA ASN A 38 11.13 -1.14 14.01
C ASN A 38 9.70 -0.57 14.07
N PHE A 39 9.53 0.74 14.25
CA PHE A 39 8.22 1.37 14.43
C PHE A 39 7.83 2.36 13.31
N LEU A 40 8.57 2.42 12.20
CA LEU A 40 8.30 3.40 11.12
C LEU A 40 7.82 2.80 9.79
N PHE A 41 7.73 1.48 9.64
CA PHE A 41 7.10 0.86 8.46
C PHE A 41 6.29 -0.39 8.87
N ALA A 42 5.23 -0.16 9.66
CA ALA A 42 4.19 -1.16 9.90
C ALA A 42 2.91 -0.78 9.15
N GLN A 43 3.01 -0.31 7.90
CA GLN A 43 1.94 -0.57 6.94
C GLN A 43 2.34 -1.89 6.31
N GLY A 44 1.83 -2.99 6.89
CA GLY A 44 2.08 -4.33 6.37
C GLY A 44 1.76 -4.30 4.88
N THR A 45 2.75 -4.57 4.03
CA THR A 45 2.53 -4.73 2.59
C THR A 45 1.43 -5.76 2.43
N ALA A 46 0.30 -5.39 1.83
CA ALA A 46 -0.79 -6.33 1.63
C ALA A 46 -0.25 -7.52 0.82
N THR A 47 -0.46 -8.72 1.35
CA THR A 47 -0.04 -9.98 0.72
C THR A 47 -1.24 -10.85 0.42
N CYS A 48 -1.06 -11.88 -0.39
CA CYS A 48 -2.09 -12.90 -0.57
C CYS A 48 -2.50 -13.53 0.76
N GLY A 49 -3.82 -13.65 0.97
CA GLY A 49 -4.45 -14.09 2.21
C GLY A 49 -4.82 -12.94 3.16
N SER A 50 -4.44 -11.70 2.83
CA SER A 50 -4.83 -10.51 3.59
C SER A 50 -6.16 -9.95 3.11
N THR A 51 -6.79 -9.16 3.98
CA THR A 51 -7.89 -8.25 3.63
C THR A 51 -7.34 -6.83 3.61
N ILE A 52 -7.61 -6.09 2.53
CA ILE A 52 -7.26 -4.67 2.39
C ILE A 52 -8.48 -3.85 2.79
N TYR A 53 -8.22 -2.81 3.58
CA TYR A 53 -9.19 -1.79 3.95
C TYR A 53 -8.68 -0.41 3.53
N ASP A 54 -9.59 0.55 3.38
CA ASP A 54 -9.26 1.96 3.39
C ASP A 54 -8.83 2.43 4.80
N SER A 55 -8.66 3.75 4.97
CA SER A 55 -8.23 4.36 6.23
C SER A 55 -9.22 4.23 7.39
N GLY A 56 -10.51 4.03 7.11
CA GLY A 56 -11.57 3.81 8.09
C GLY A 56 -11.51 2.42 8.72
N GLY A 57 -10.83 1.47 8.07
CA GLY A 57 -10.75 0.08 8.52
C GLY A 57 -12.12 -0.60 8.57
N LEU A 58 -12.22 -1.69 9.35
CA LEU A 58 -13.42 -2.54 9.36
C LEU A 58 -14.73 -1.84 9.80
N ASN A 59 -14.65 -0.79 10.62
CA ASN A 59 -15.83 -0.22 11.30
C ASN A 59 -15.96 1.30 11.16
N GLY A 60 -15.09 1.94 10.36
CA GLY A 60 -15.05 3.40 10.21
C GLY A 60 -15.30 3.81 8.77
N ASN A 61 -15.60 5.09 8.58
CA ASN A 61 -15.60 5.66 7.23
C ASN A 61 -14.17 6.03 6.82
N TYR A 62 -13.85 5.94 5.53
CA TYR A 62 -12.59 6.46 5.00
C TYR A 62 -12.47 7.97 5.22
N SER A 63 -11.26 8.55 5.25
CA SER A 63 -11.10 10.01 5.34
C SER A 63 -11.27 10.67 3.97
N VAL A 64 -11.59 11.96 4.00
CA VAL A 64 -11.59 12.83 2.81
C VAL A 64 -10.15 13.22 2.42
N ASN A 65 -9.92 13.54 1.14
CA ASN A 65 -8.62 13.91 0.55
C ASN A 65 -7.55 12.83 0.63
N GLU A 66 -7.93 11.58 0.44
CA GLU A 66 -7.01 10.46 0.46
C GLU A 66 -6.48 10.14 -0.93
N LEU A 67 -5.22 9.70 -0.96
CA LEU A 67 -4.60 9.05 -2.10
C LEU A 67 -3.81 7.87 -1.56
N ILE A 68 -4.42 6.69 -1.59
CA ILE A 68 -3.85 5.46 -1.03
C ILE A 68 -3.52 4.53 -2.19
N THR A 69 -2.25 4.13 -2.30
CA THR A 69 -1.80 3.12 -3.27
C THR A 69 -1.37 1.86 -2.54
N THR A 70 -1.96 0.73 -2.90
CA THR A 70 -1.59 -0.60 -2.40
C THR A 70 -1.25 -1.51 -3.56
N THR A 71 -0.04 -2.06 -3.59
CA THR A 71 0.34 -3.09 -4.57
C THR A 71 0.47 -4.44 -3.86
N VAL A 72 -0.17 -5.47 -4.42
CA VAL A 72 -0.07 -6.85 -3.94
C VAL A 72 0.65 -7.68 -4.99
N PHE A 73 1.69 -8.38 -4.56
CA PHE A 73 2.38 -9.37 -5.37
C PHE A 73 1.91 -10.79 -5.01
N PRO A 74 1.96 -11.73 -5.96
CA PRO A 74 1.75 -13.12 -5.63
C PRO A 74 2.86 -13.65 -4.70
N ASN A 75 2.54 -14.67 -3.91
CA ASN A 75 3.52 -15.26 -2.99
C ASN A 75 4.56 -16.09 -3.75
N ASN A 76 4.16 -16.70 -4.87
CA ASN A 76 5.02 -17.50 -5.74
C ASN A 76 5.00 -16.99 -7.20
N PRO A 77 6.07 -17.21 -7.98
CA PRO A 77 6.14 -16.78 -9.39
C PRO A 77 5.03 -17.36 -10.30
N ASP A 78 4.54 -18.56 -9.98
CA ASP A 78 3.53 -19.29 -10.78
C ASP A 78 2.09 -18.98 -10.34
N GLU A 79 1.91 -17.95 -9.52
CA GLU A 79 0.62 -17.49 -9.03
C GLU A 79 0.22 -16.13 -9.63
N LYS A 80 -1.09 -15.88 -9.60
CA LYS A 80 -1.69 -14.57 -9.88
C LYS A 80 -2.52 -14.12 -8.68
N VAL A 81 -2.44 -12.83 -8.38
CA VAL A 81 -3.29 -12.20 -7.38
C VAL A 81 -4.73 -12.15 -7.90
N ARG A 82 -5.68 -12.64 -7.12
CA ARG A 82 -7.13 -12.43 -7.30
C ARG A 82 -7.67 -11.60 -6.15
N PHE A 83 -8.50 -10.62 -6.46
CA PHE A 83 -9.23 -9.87 -5.45
C PHE A 83 -10.74 -10.11 -5.54
N GLU A 84 -11.42 -9.86 -4.43
CA GLU A 84 -12.87 -9.93 -4.29
C GLU A 84 -13.35 -8.85 -3.32
N PHE A 85 -14.35 -8.06 -3.72
CA PHE A 85 -14.99 -7.12 -2.81
C PHE A 85 -15.93 -7.87 -1.86
N ILE A 86 -15.61 -7.83 -0.57
CA ILE A 86 -16.49 -8.27 0.52
C ILE A 86 -17.49 -7.18 0.85
N TYR A 87 -17.03 -5.93 0.85
CA TYR A 87 -17.84 -4.73 1.02
C TYR A 87 -17.28 -3.59 0.15
N PHE A 88 -18.16 -2.77 -0.40
CA PHE A 88 -17.81 -1.59 -1.19
C PHE A 88 -18.93 -0.55 -1.17
N GLU A 89 -18.68 0.57 -0.50
CA GLU A 89 -19.55 1.74 -0.46
C GLU A 89 -18.69 3.02 -0.42
N THR A 90 -18.62 3.72 -1.56
CA THR A 90 -17.94 5.02 -1.69
C THR A 90 -18.91 6.08 -2.20
N GLU A 91 -18.53 7.36 -2.15
CA GLU A 91 -19.30 8.40 -2.82
C GLU A 91 -19.30 8.15 -4.33
N ASP A 92 -20.49 7.99 -4.90
CA ASP A 92 -20.61 7.59 -6.30
C ASP A 92 -20.04 8.66 -7.24
N THR A 93 -19.19 8.25 -8.18
CA THR A 93 -18.48 9.11 -9.15
C THR A 93 -17.38 10.00 -8.56
N PHE A 94 -17.43 10.39 -7.29
CA PHE A 94 -16.47 11.31 -6.67
C PHE A 94 -15.28 10.59 -6.04
N ASP A 95 -15.56 9.49 -5.33
CA ASP A 95 -14.54 8.69 -4.65
C ASP A 95 -14.35 7.37 -5.39
N THR A 96 -13.14 7.14 -5.88
CA THR A 96 -12.88 6.04 -6.81
C THR A 96 -11.78 5.11 -6.33
N LEU A 97 -12.00 3.81 -6.54
CA LEU A 97 -10.97 2.80 -6.46
C LEU A 97 -10.61 2.33 -7.87
N THR A 98 -9.41 2.68 -8.33
CA THR A 98 -8.86 2.18 -9.59
C THR A 98 -8.02 0.94 -9.35
N VAL A 99 -8.28 -0.12 -10.10
CA VAL A 99 -7.50 -1.36 -10.06
C VAL A 99 -6.71 -1.53 -11.34
N TYR A 100 -5.39 -1.63 -11.20
CA TYR A 100 -4.44 -1.84 -12.29
C TYR A 100 -3.98 -3.30 -12.34
N ASN A 101 -3.92 -3.84 -13.55
CA ASN A 101 -3.41 -5.18 -13.85
C ASN A 101 -1.88 -5.16 -13.96
N GLY A 102 -1.20 -5.05 -12.83
CA GLY A 102 0.24 -5.07 -12.73
C GLY A 102 0.73 -4.50 -11.40
N ASP A 103 2.03 -4.24 -11.32
CA ASP A 103 2.72 -3.80 -10.11
C ASP A 103 2.83 -2.27 -9.98
N THR A 104 2.35 -1.53 -11.00
CA THR A 104 2.41 -0.07 -11.05
C THR A 104 1.16 0.53 -11.69
N THR A 105 0.95 1.83 -11.46
CA THR A 105 -0.11 2.63 -12.10
C THR A 105 0.09 2.90 -13.60
N ALA A 106 1.23 2.47 -14.17
CA ALA A 106 1.45 2.47 -15.62
C ALA A 106 0.87 1.23 -16.31
N SER A 107 0.43 0.24 -15.53
CA SER A 107 -0.17 -0.99 -16.06
C SER A 107 -1.58 -0.74 -16.62
N ALA A 108 -2.12 -1.70 -17.36
CA ALA A 108 -3.48 -1.58 -17.88
C ALA A 108 -4.52 -1.51 -16.75
N ILE A 109 -5.56 -0.69 -16.89
CA ILE A 109 -6.66 -0.60 -15.92
C ILE A 109 -7.61 -1.79 -16.12
N PHE A 110 -7.93 -2.50 -15.04
CA PHE A 110 -8.99 -3.50 -15.01
C PHE A 110 -10.36 -2.89 -14.75
N GLY A 111 -10.41 -1.90 -13.87
CA GLY A 111 -11.66 -1.23 -13.54
C GLY A 111 -11.43 0.02 -12.70
N VAL A 112 -12.41 0.91 -12.79
CA VAL A 112 -12.59 2.06 -11.90
C VAL A 112 -13.93 1.84 -11.23
N PHE A 113 -13.95 1.82 -9.90
CA PHE A 113 -15.10 1.45 -9.09
C PHE A 113 -15.49 2.63 -8.19
N SER A 114 -16.79 2.92 -8.09
CA SER A 114 -17.38 3.91 -7.18
C SER A 114 -18.79 3.50 -6.76
N GLY A 115 -19.34 4.17 -5.75
CA GLY A 115 -20.71 3.97 -5.30
C GLY A 115 -20.88 2.67 -4.52
N ASN A 116 -22.01 1.99 -4.75
CA ASN A 116 -22.36 0.73 -4.09
C ASN A 116 -22.24 -0.43 -5.06
N LEU A 117 -21.32 -1.35 -4.79
CA LEU A 117 -21.05 -2.49 -5.66
C LEU A 117 -21.06 -3.81 -4.89
N ILE A 118 -21.55 -4.86 -5.54
CA ILE A 118 -21.45 -6.22 -5.04
C ILE A 118 -20.81 -7.05 -6.14
N SER A 119 -19.71 -7.75 -5.82
CA SER A 119 -19.25 -8.95 -6.54
C SER A 119 -18.31 -8.87 -7.77
N PRO A 120 -17.55 -7.80 -8.08
CA PRO A 120 -16.37 -8.00 -8.92
C PRO A 120 -15.36 -8.89 -8.21
N SER A 121 -15.00 -10.00 -8.84
CA SER A 121 -13.77 -10.73 -8.53
C SER A 121 -12.94 -10.88 -9.78
N ILE A 122 -11.69 -10.45 -9.72
CA ILE A 122 -10.81 -10.42 -10.90
C ILE A 122 -9.45 -10.96 -10.52
N THR A 123 -8.88 -11.78 -11.40
CA THR A 123 -7.52 -12.32 -11.27
C THR A 123 -6.58 -11.57 -12.20
N SER A 124 -5.39 -11.23 -11.70
CA SER A 124 -4.31 -10.61 -12.48
C SER A 124 -3.98 -11.45 -13.71
N THR A 125 -3.80 -10.78 -14.84
CA THR A 125 -3.30 -11.38 -16.08
C THR A 125 -1.91 -10.84 -16.43
N HIS A 126 -1.36 -9.92 -15.61
CA HIS A 126 -0.05 -9.35 -15.82
C HIS A 126 1.06 -10.40 -15.62
N PRO A 127 2.19 -10.34 -16.36
CA PRO A 127 3.31 -11.27 -16.18
C PRO A 127 3.82 -11.36 -14.74
N THR A 128 3.91 -10.24 -14.01
CA THR A 128 4.32 -10.23 -12.59
C THR A 128 3.29 -10.87 -11.65
N GLY A 129 2.05 -11.02 -12.12
CA GLY A 129 0.92 -11.52 -11.34
C GLY A 129 0.38 -10.58 -10.28
N ALA A 130 0.95 -9.38 -10.17
CA ALA A 130 0.55 -8.37 -9.21
C ALA A 130 -0.74 -7.64 -9.61
N LEU A 131 -1.33 -6.96 -8.63
CA LEU A 131 -2.37 -5.93 -8.80
C LEU A 131 -1.99 -4.70 -7.99
N THR A 132 -2.32 -3.52 -8.53
CA THR A 132 -2.20 -2.25 -7.82
C THR A 132 -3.57 -1.60 -7.68
N PHE A 133 -3.91 -1.24 -6.45
CA PHE A 133 -5.14 -0.56 -6.06
C PHE A 133 -4.80 0.90 -5.73
N VAL A 134 -5.53 1.84 -6.31
CA VAL A 134 -5.40 3.27 -6.02
C VAL A 134 -6.77 3.78 -5.60
N PHE A 135 -6.89 4.19 -4.35
CA PHE A 135 -8.09 4.84 -3.82
C PHE A 135 -7.86 6.35 -3.73
N GLU A 136 -8.78 7.10 -4.30
CA GLU A 136 -8.81 8.56 -4.28
C GLU A 136 -10.15 9.03 -3.72
N SER A 137 -10.11 9.89 -2.70
CA SER A 137 -11.29 10.54 -2.15
C SER A 137 -11.23 12.06 -2.26
N ASP A 138 -12.38 12.69 -2.45
CA ASP A 138 -12.52 14.13 -2.62
C ASP A 138 -12.52 14.88 -1.26
N THR A 139 -12.78 16.19 -1.26
CA THR A 139 -12.72 17.03 -0.06
C THR A 139 -13.85 16.82 0.97
N SER A 140 -14.90 16.08 0.66
CA SER A 140 -16.12 15.97 1.47
C SER A 140 -16.85 14.65 1.25
N VAL A 141 -17.79 14.31 2.15
CA VAL A 141 -18.59 13.08 2.09
C VAL A 141 -17.73 11.82 2.18
N ASN A 142 -18.12 10.90 3.06
CA ASN A 142 -17.42 9.64 3.18
C ASN A 142 -18.38 8.56 3.67
N TYR A 143 -18.03 7.33 3.34
CA TYR A 143 -18.82 6.14 3.65
C TYR A 143 -17.91 5.04 4.20
N GLY A 144 -18.44 3.84 4.41
CA GLY A 144 -17.71 2.72 4.99
C GLY A 144 -16.55 2.20 4.14
N GLY A 145 -16.42 2.64 2.88
CA GLY A 145 -15.26 2.36 2.04
C GLY A 145 -15.26 0.94 1.50
N TYR A 146 -14.14 0.23 1.63
CA TYR A 146 -13.96 -1.09 1.04
C TYR A 146 -13.34 -2.12 1.97
N GLU A 147 -13.80 -3.36 1.81
CA GLU A 147 -13.16 -4.55 2.34
C GLU A 147 -12.84 -5.47 1.16
N ILE A 148 -11.56 -5.63 0.85
CA ILE A 148 -11.10 -6.40 -0.32
C ILE A 148 -10.33 -7.63 0.17
N LEU A 149 -10.89 -8.81 -0.08
CA LEU A 149 -10.17 -10.06 0.15
C LEU A 149 -9.20 -10.31 -1.00
N VAL A 150 -7.94 -10.55 -0.67
CA VAL A 150 -6.89 -10.83 -1.65
C VAL A 150 -6.40 -12.27 -1.50
N SER A 151 -6.29 -12.99 -2.61
CA SER A 151 -5.87 -14.38 -2.66
C SER A 151 -4.90 -14.61 -3.81
N CYS A 152 -4.10 -15.67 -3.71
CA CYS A 152 -3.22 -16.11 -4.78
C CYS A 152 -3.79 -17.37 -5.42
N GLN A 153 -3.90 -17.36 -6.74
CA GLN A 153 -4.34 -18.51 -7.51
C GLN A 153 -3.18 -19.04 -8.33
N GLN A 154 -2.97 -20.36 -8.26
CA GLN A 154 -2.02 -21.06 -9.12
C GLN A 154 -2.48 -20.94 -10.58
N ILE A 155 -1.55 -20.61 -11.46
CA ILE A 155 -1.79 -20.72 -12.89
C ILE A 155 -1.58 -22.19 -13.23
N SER A 156 -2.64 -22.99 -13.26
CA SER A 156 -2.48 -24.38 -13.68
C SER A 156 -2.03 -24.41 -15.15
N GLU A 157 -0.78 -24.80 -15.39
CA GLU A 157 -0.26 -25.16 -16.71
C GLU A 157 -0.92 -26.48 -17.14
N GLY A 158 -2.15 -26.41 -17.68
CA GLY A 158 -2.98 -27.62 -17.78
C GLY A 158 -4.23 -27.59 -18.65
N GLN A 159 -4.49 -26.54 -19.43
CA GLN A 159 -5.49 -26.62 -20.52
C GLN A 159 -4.82 -26.79 -21.89
N TYR A 160 -3.78 -27.61 -21.95
CA TYR A 160 -3.47 -28.37 -23.16
C TYR A 160 -3.70 -29.84 -22.81
N VAL A 161 -4.94 -30.30 -23.00
CA VAL A 161 -5.18 -31.74 -23.16
C VAL A 161 -4.37 -32.13 -24.39
N SER A 162 -3.23 -32.78 -24.19
CA SER A 162 -2.57 -33.51 -25.25
C SER A 162 -3.57 -34.55 -25.74
N VAL A 163 -4.16 -34.30 -26.91
CA VAL A 163 -4.77 -35.36 -27.71
C VAL A 163 -3.60 -36.21 -28.19
N ASP A 164 -3.13 -37.10 -27.32
CA ASP A 164 -2.38 -38.26 -27.76
C ASP A 164 -3.34 -39.24 -28.43
N GLN A 165 -2.80 -39.87 -29.45
CA GLN A 165 -3.41 -40.57 -30.55
C GLN A 165 -4.07 -41.88 -30.13
N SER A 166 -5.16 -42.23 -30.81
CA SER A 166 -5.49 -43.60 -31.19
C SER A 166 -6.07 -43.62 -32.59
#